data_AF-A0A1H3EDW6-F1
#
_entry.id   AF-A0A1H3EDW6-F1
#
_cell.length_a   1.000
_cell.length_b   1.000
_cell.length_c   1.000
_cell.angle_alpha   90.00
_cell.angle_beta   90.00
_cell.angle_gamma   90.00
#
_symmetry.space_group_name_H-M   'P 1'
#
loop_
_entity.id
_entity.type
_entity.pdbx_description
1 polymer ?
#
loop_
_entity_poly.entity_id
_entity_poly.type
_entity_poly.pdbx_seq_one_letter_code
_entity_poly.pdbx_strand_id
1 'polypeptide(L)'
;MIPKPTYNPDLAIFLAKSRKSSINLYGPKATEVLELIPIVAQEIRNLADDTKQKLNGMMQFVNSIRIAAEESKVSLNNTINSSYQMSEKIEAVSDTVSIHEDAKKSVEFAGQISQIDNQLSEMLGTMFQSLEGGIHAIKKEEILDVLSKAVKAHMKWIEVLKVSVDEMRIYPLQTNPRKCAFGYFYNAIRINYAEIIEEWKQVGEIHHRFHLIGDKAIEAIKNHQKGQALDLCNEAETLSKEIIHLMENIMSKLKSLDKLG
;
A
#
# COMPACT_ATOMS: atom_id res chain seq x y z
N MET A 1 -80.81 -41.24 -99.14
CA MET A 1 -79.40 -40.81 -98.98
C MET A 1 -78.92 -41.23 -97.60
N ILE A 2 -77.84 -42.00 -97.52
CA ILE A 2 -77.28 -42.59 -96.28
C ILE A 2 -76.45 -41.52 -95.55
N PRO A 3 -76.54 -41.38 -94.21
CA PRO A 3 -75.76 -40.40 -93.46
C PRO A 3 -74.27 -40.79 -93.43
N LYS A 4 -73.38 -39.80 -93.60
CA LYS A 4 -71.93 -40.02 -93.50
C LYS A 4 -71.52 -40.31 -92.05
N PRO A 5 -70.53 -41.20 -91.80
CA PRO A 5 -70.06 -41.50 -90.45
C PRO A 5 -69.23 -40.35 -89.88
N THR A 6 -69.52 -39.99 -88.62
CA THR A 6 -68.75 -39.07 -87.77
C THR A 6 -67.67 -39.84 -87.01
N TYR A 7 -66.55 -40.16 -87.68
CA TYR A 7 -65.36 -40.66 -87.00
C TYR A 7 -64.39 -39.50 -86.75
N ASN A 8 -64.14 -39.17 -85.47
CA ASN A 8 -63.15 -38.18 -85.08
C ASN A 8 -61.88 -38.90 -84.56
N PRO A 9 -60.80 -38.99 -85.36
CA PRO A 9 -59.58 -39.70 -85.01
C PRO A 9 -58.83 -39.08 -83.81
N ASP A 10 -58.96 -37.78 -83.58
CA ASP A 10 -58.25 -37.10 -82.48
C ASP A 10 -58.81 -37.49 -81.12
N LEU A 11 -60.14 -37.68 -81.03
CA LEU A 11 -60.77 -38.19 -79.81
C LEU A 11 -60.35 -39.63 -79.51
N ALA A 12 -60.21 -40.46 -80.55
CA ALA A 12 -59.73 -41.83 -80.40
C ALA A 12 -58.27 -41.88 -79.92
N ILE A 13 -57.41 -40.99 -80.44
CA ILE A 13 -56.01 -40.87 -80.00
C ILE A 13 -55.92 -40.36 -78.55
N PHE A 14 -56.73 -39.36 -78.19
CA PHE A 14 -56.78 -38.84 -76.82
C PHE A 14 -57.24 -39.89 -75.82
N LEU A 15 -58.32 -40.62 -76.13
CA LEU A 15 -58.81 -41.71 -75.26
C LEU A 15 -57.82 -42.87 -75.18
N ALA A 16 -57.11 -43.20 -76.27
CA ALA A 16 -56.07 -44.22 -76.25
C ALA A 16 -54.86 -43.80 -75.40
N LYS A 17 -54.43 -42.53 -75.47
CA LYS A 17 -53.36 -42.00 -74.61
C LYS A 17 -53.79 -41.95 -73.14
N SER A 18 -54.99 -41.45 -72.86
CA SER A 18 -55.55 -41.42 -71.50
C SER A 18 -55.71 -42.81 -70.91
N ARG A 19 -56.12 -43.80 -71.72
CA ARG A 19 -56.21 -45.21 -71.28
C ARG A 19 -54.84 -45.87 -71.05
N LYS A 20 -53.81 -45.44 -71.79
CA LYS A 20 -52.44 -45.94 -71.63
C LYS A 20 -51.76 -45.39 -70.36
N SER A 21 -52.15 -44.19 -69.95
CA SER A 21 -51.71 -43.56 -68.69
C SER A 21 -52.63 -43.89 -67.51
N SER A 22 -53.81 -44.45 -67.73
CA SER A 22 -54.74 -44.87 -66.67
C SER A 22 -54.35 -46.24 -66.13
N ILE A 23 -54.20 -46.35 -64.81
CA ILE A 23 -53.97 -47.62 -64.13
C ILE A 23 -55.35 -48.26 -63.87
N ASN A 24 -55.57 -49.47 -64.41
CA ASN A 24 -56.80 -50.23 -64.15
C ASN A 24 -56.68 -50.93 -62.80
N LEU A 25 -57.50 -50.51 -61.83
CA LEU A 25 -57.49 -50.97 -60.43
C LEU A 25 -58.12 -52.36 -60.21
N TYR A 26 -58.61 -53.00 -61.27
CA TYR A 26 -59.14 -54.36 -61.22
C TYR A 26 -58.36 -55.24 -62.22
N GLY A 27 -57.45 -56.06 -61.69
CA GLY A 27 -56.58 -56.98 -62.42
C GLY A 27 -55.20 -57.15 -61.77
N PRO A 28 -54.38 -58.13 -62.19
CA PRO A 28 -53.12 -58.53 -61.52
C PRO A 28 -52.10 -57.39 -61.32
N LYS A 29 -52.10 -56.37 -62.18
CA LYS A 29 -51.27 -55.15 -62.02
C LYS A 29 -51.72 -54.23 -60.87
N ALA A 30 -53.01 -54.22 -60.53
CA ALA A 30 -53.53 -53.46 -59.40
C ALA A 30 -53.12 -54.10 -58.08
N THR A 31 -53.09 -55.44 -58.03
CA THR A 31 -52.64 -56.22 -56.88
C THR A 31 -51.18 -55.93 -56.56
N GLU A 32 -50.32 -55.90 -57.58
CA GLU A 32 -48.88 -55.53 -57.47
C GLU A 32 -48.69 -54.12 -56.87
N VAL A 33 -49.50 -53.14 -57.30
CA VAL A 33 -49.46 -51.78 -56.77
C VAL A 33 -50.00 -51.71 -55.33
N LEU A 34 -51.10 -52.42 -55.04
CA LEU A 34 -51.71 -52.46 -53.71
C LEU A 34 -50.82 -53.17 -52.68
N GLU A 35 -50.04 -54.17 -53.08
CA GLU A 35 -49.06 -54.87 -52.23
C GLU A 35 -47.87 -53.99 -51.85
N LEU A 36 -47.50 -53.01 -52.68
CA LEU A 36 -46.39 -52.08 -52.41
C LEU A 36 -46.77 -50.94 -51.44
N ILE A 37 -48.05 -50.58 -51.34
CA ILE A 37 -48.52 -49.46 -50.48
C ILE A 37 -48.18 -49.67 -48.98
N PRO A 38 -48.41 -50.85 -48.37
CA PRO A 38 -48.03 -51.12 -46.98
C PRO A 38 -46.52 -51.01 -46.73
N ILE A 39 -45.72 -51.44 -47.70
CA ILE A 39 -44.24 -51.42 -47.63
C ILE A 39 -43.76 -49.97 -47.65
N VAL A 40 -44.21 -49.19 -48.63
CA VAL A 40 -43.88 -47.75 -48.74
C VAL A 40 -44.39 -46.98 -47.51
N ALA A 41 -45.59 -47.28 -47.01
CA ALA A 41 -46.11 -46.67 -45.80
C ALA A 41 -45.26 -47.03 -44.56
N GLN A 42 -44.69 -48.23 -44.50
CA GLN A 42 -43.78 -48.63 -43.43
C GLN A 42 -42.43 -47.92 -43.53
N GLU A 43 -41.86 -47.76 -44.73
CA GLU A 43 -40.64 -46.98 -44.94
C GLU A 43 -40.84 -45.50 -44.58
N ILE A 44 -41.97 -44.91 -44.95
CA ILE A 44 -42.33 -43.53 -44.54
C ILE A 44 -42.42 -43.42 -43.01
N ARG A 45 -43.04 -44.41 -42.32
CA ARG A 45 -43.08 -44.45 -40.85
C ARG A 45 -41.68 -44.52 -40.25
N ASN A 46 -40.85 -45.44 -40.75
CA ASN A 46 -39.48 -45.60 -40.27
C ASN A 46 -38.67 -44.31 -40.47
N LEU A 47 -38.78 -43.66 -41.63
CA LEU A 47 -38.10 -42.39 -41.91
C LEU A 47 -38.60 -41.25 -41.00
N ALA A 48 -39.91 -41.21 -40.71
CA ALA A 48 -40.49 -40.25 -39.79
C ALA A 48 -39.99 -40.46 -38.36
N ASP A 49 -39.89 -41.72 -37.92
CA ASP A 49 -39.34 -42.09 -36.60
C ASP A 49 -37.85 -41.73 -36.49
N ASP A 50 -37.05 -42.04 -37.51
CA ASP A 50 -35.63 -41.65 -37.58
C ASP A 50 -35.45 -40.12 -37.54
N THR A 51 -36.28 -39.38 -38.28
CA THR A 51 -36.27 -37.91 -38.30
C THR A 51 -36.63 -37.36 -36.92
N LYS A 52 -37.64 -37.93 -36.25
CA LYS A 52 -38.02 -37.57 -34.89
C LYS A 52 -36.89 -37.81 -33.90
N GLN A 53 -36.17 -38.93 -34.02
CA GLN A 53 -35.04 -39.24 -33.17
C GLN A 53 -33.88 -38.24 -33.37
N LYS A 54 -33.56 -37.90 -34.64
CA LYS A 54 -32.54 -36.87 -34.95
C LYS A 54 -32.93 -35.49 -34.41
N LEU A 55 -34.20 -35.09 -34.51
CA LEU A 55 -34.70 -33.84 -33.95
C LEU A 55 -34.57 -33.80 -32.42
N ASN A 56 -34.84 -34.91 -31.74
CA ASN A 56 -34.60 -35.04 -30.30
C ASN A 56 -33.12 -34.87 -29.95
N GLY A 57 -32.22 -35.49 -30.70
CA GLY A 57 -30.78 -35.31 -30.52
C GLY A 57 -30.34 -33.85 -30.73
N MET A 58 -30.89 -33.18 -31.74
CA MET A 58 -30.64 -31.75 -32.00
C MET A 58 -31.12 -30.87 -30.84
N MET A 59 -32.30 -31.16 -30.27
CA MET A 59 -32.79 -30.43 -29.09
C MET A 59 -31.87 -30.60 -27.87
N GLN A 60 -31.37 -31.81 -27.62
CA GLN A 60 -30.40 -32.06 -26.55
C GLN A 60 -29.07 -31.33 -26.77
N PHE A 61 -28.58 -31.33 -28.01
CA PHE A 61 -27.36 -30.62 -28.38
C PHE A 61 -27.48 -29.10 -28.20
N VAL A 62 -28.57 -28.50 -28.68
CA VAL A 62 -28.86 -27.06 -28.50
C VAL A 62 -28.97 -26.73 -27.00
N ASN A 63 -29.61 -27.59 -26.21
CA ASN A 63 -29.69 -27.39 -24.76
C ASN A 63 -28.29 -27.44 -24.10
N SER A 64 -27.41 -28.32 -24.56
CA SER A 64 -26.03 -28.41 -24.06
C SER A 64 -25.22 -27.15 -24.40
N ILE A 65 -25.38 -26.63 -25.62
CA ILE A 65 -24.77 -25.35 -26.03
C ILE A 65 -25.26 -24.21 -25.14
N ARG A 66 -26.57 -24.16 -24.85
CA ARG A 66 -27.15 -23.14 -23.96
C ARG A 66 -26.54 -23.17 -22.57
N ILE A 67 -26.38 -24.37 -21.99
CA ILE A 67 -25.74 -24.54 -20.67
C ILE A 67 -24.29 -24.07 -20.72
N ALA A 68 -23.51 -24.52 -21.70
CA ALA A 68 -22.11 -24.12 -21.86
C ALA A 68 -21.96 -22.60 -22.07
N ALA A 69 -22.90 -21.96 -22.77
CA ALA A 69 -22.92 -20.50 -22.96
C ALA A 69 -23.20 -19.75 -21.64
N GLU A 70 -24.10 -20.25 -20.80
CA GLU A 70 -24.37 -19.63 -19.49
C GLU A 70 -23.18 -19.82 -18.53
N GLU A 71 -22.56 -21.00 -18.51
CA GLU A 71 -21.32 -21.24 -17.76
C GLU A 71 -20.18 -20.33 -18.23
N SER A 72 -20.03 -20.14 -19.55
CA SER A 72 -19.04 -19.23 -20.14
C SER A 72 -19.28 -17.78 -19.69
N LYS A 73 -20.54 -17.35 -19.62
CA LYS A 73 -20.92 -16.02 -19.12
C LYS A 73 -20.58 -15.83 -17.65
N VAL A 74 -20.83 -16.84 -16.81
CA VAL A 74 -20.44 -16.82 -15.39
C VAL A 74 -18.91 -16.73 -15.26
N SER A 75 -18.17 -17.55 -16.02
CA SER A 75 -16.71 -17.50 -16.03
C SER A 75 -16.18 -16.14 -16.47
N LEU A 76 -16.78 -15.52 -17.49
CA LEU A 76 -16.39 -14.21 -17.98
C LEU A 76 -16.61 -13.12 -16.92
N ASN A 77 -17.75 -13.16 -16.22
CA ASN A 77 -18.03 -12.24 -15.12
C ASN A 77 -17.00 -12.39 -13.98
N ASN A 78 -16.59 -13.61 -13.65
CA ASN A 78 -15.54 -13.85 -12.65
C ASN A 78 -14.18 -13.29 -13.10
N THR A 79 -13.82 -13.46 -14.37
CA THR A 79 -12.59 -12.89 -14.94
C THR A 79 -12.62 -11.36 -14.89
N ILE A 80 -13.75 -10.73 -15.24
CA ILE A 80 -13.93 -9.28 -15.17
C ILE A 80 -13.74 -8.78 -13.74
N ASN A 81 -14.42 -9.39 -12.77
CA ASN A 81 -14.28 -9.03 -11.35
C ASN A 81 -12.83 -9.19 -10.84
N SER A 82 -12.17 -10.28 -11.21
CA SER A 82 -10.77 -10.53 -10.84
C SER A 82 -9.83 -9.50 -11.46
N SER A 83 -10.14 -9.02 -12.67
CA SER A 83 -9.36 -7.99 -13.38
C SER A 83 -9.51 -6.62 -12.70
N TYR A 84 -10.72 -6.27 -12.24
CA TYR A 84 -10.92 -5.06 -11.45
C TYR A 84 -10.10 -5.07 -10.15
N GLN A 85 -10.15 -6.18 -9.39
CA GLN A 85 -9.35 -6.32 -8.17
C GLN A 85 -7.84 -6.26 -8.44
N MET A 86 -7.39 -6.76 -9.59
CA MET A 86 -5.99 -6.67 -9.99
C MET A 86 -5.58 -5.22 -10.24
N SER A 87 -6.40 -4.44 -10.93
CA SER A 87 -6.15 -3.02 -11.18
C SER A 87 -6.03 -2.21 -9.88
N GLU A 88 -6.93 -2.42 -8.92
CA GLU A 88 -6.86 -1.75 -7.60
C GLU A 88 -5.57 -2.10 -6.85
N LYS A 89 -5.13 -3.35 -6.92
CA LYS A 89 -3.86 -3.78 -6.30
C LYS A 89 -2.65 -3.17 -6.99
N ILE A 90 -2.66 -3.06 -8.31
CA ILE A 90 -1.57 -2.41 -9.07
C ILE A 90 -1.47 -0.93 -8.69
N GLU A 91 -2.60 -0.24 -8.54
CA GLU A 91 -2.64 1.15 -8.07
C GLU A 91 -2.04 1.29 -6.67
N ALA A 92 -2.47 0.46 -5.72
CA ALA A 92 -1.92 0.45 -4.36
C ALA A 92 -0.40 0.16 -4.32
N VAL A 93 0.09 -0.74 -5.18
CA VAL A 93 1.52 -1.02 -5.32
C VAL A 93 2.26 0.18 -5.92
N SER A 94 1.69 0.82 -6.96
CA SER A 94 2.26 2.02 -7.57
C SER A 94 2.41 3.15 -6.54
N ASP A 95 1.38 3.41 -5.75
CA ASP A 95 1.42 4.40 -4.67
C ASP A 95 2.49 4.05 -3.63
N THR A 96 2.58 2.78 -3.24
CA THR A 96 3.60 2.31 -2.29
C THR A 96 5.02 2.52 -2.83
N VAL A 97 5.25 2.28 -4.12
CA VAL A 97 6.55 2.52 -4.77
C VAL A 97 6.88 4.01 -4.80
N SER A 98 5.90 4.88 -5.11
CA SER A 98 6.10 6.32 -5.08
C SER A 98 6.47 6.82 -3.68
N ILE A 99 5.72 6.38 -2.65
CA ILE A 99 6.00 6.71 -1.24
C ILE A 99 7.39 6.22 -0.83
N HIS A 100 7.80 5.03 -1.28
CA HIS A 100 9.13 4.50 -0.99
C HIS A 100 10.25 5.38 -1.57
N GLU A 101 10.09 5.86 -2.81
CA GLU A 101 11.06 6.77 -3.43
C GLU A 101 11.14 8.12 -2.70
N ASP A 102 10.00 8.67 -2.27
CA ASP A 102 9.96 9.91 -1.49
C ASP A 102 10.59 9.72 -0.10
N ALA A 103 10.40 8.56 0.53
CA ALA A 103 11.05 8.21 1.79
C ALA A 103 12.58 8.14 1.63
N LYS A 104 13.07 7.57 0.51
CA LYS A 104 14.51 7.51 0.21
C LYS A 104 15.11 8.90 0.03
N LYS A 105 14.45 9.79 -0.72
CA LYS A 105 14.86 11.21 -0.84
C LYS A 105 14.87 11.92 0.50
N SER A 106 13.88 11.64 1.36
CA SER A 106 13.81 12.21 2.71
C SER A 106 15.02 11.81 3.57
N VAL A 107 15.50 10.56 3.46
CA VAL A 107 16.73 10.09 4.11
C VAL A 107 17.96 10.81 3.56
N GLU A 108 18.05 11.02 2.25
CA GLU A 108 19.14 11.77 1.63
C GLU A 108 19.18 13.23 2.13
N PHE A 109 18.03 13.92 2.15
CA PHE A 109 17.93 15.28 2.69
C PHE A 109 18.29 15.35 4.17
N ALA A 110 17.88 14.38 4.99
CA ALA A 110 18.29 14.31 6.39
C ALA A 110 19.82 14.20 6.54
N GLY A 111 20.46 13.43 5.66
CA GLY A 111 21.93 13.34 5.58
C GLY A 111 22.59 14.68 5.24
N GLN A 112 22.09 15.37 4.21
CA GLN A 112 22.58 16.70 3.81
C GLN A 112 22.38 17.74 4.93
N ILE A 113 21.22 17.75 5.60
CA ILE A 113 20.94 18.61 6.76
C ILE A 113 21.96 18.33 7.87
N SER A 114 22.29 17.07 8.15
CA SER A 114 23.31 16.74 9.15
C SER A 114 24.72 17.23 8.76
N GLN A 115 25.04 17.34 7.47
CA GLN A 115 26.31 17.89 7.01
C GLN A 115 26.35 19.42 7.20
N ILE A 116 25.26 20.10 6.83
CA ILE A 116 25.09 21.55 7.06
C ILE A 116 25.22 21.87 8.56
N ASP A 117 24.53 21.09 9.39
CA ASP A 117 24.59 21.18 10.85
C ASP A 117 26.04 21.06 11.39
N ASN A 118 26.82 20.09 10.89
CA ASN A 118 28.23 19.96 11.26
C ASN A 118 29.07 21.19 10.84
N GLN A 119 28.87 21.70 9.62
CA GLN A 119 29.60 22.87 9.11
C GLN A 119 29.26 24.15 9.89
N LEU A 120 27.99 24.36 10.21
CA LEU A 120 27.54 25.48 11.03
C LEU A 120 28.16 25.42 12.43
N SER A 121 28.30 24.22 12.99
CA SER A 121 28.92 24.00 14.30
C SER A 121 30.40 24.36 14.31
N GLU A 122 31.13 23.97 13.26
CA GLU A 122 32.55 24.33 13.08
C GLU A 122 32.73 25.84 12.91
N MET A 123 31.86 26.48 12.11
CA MET A 123 31.86 27.92 11.93
C MET A 123 31.57 28.66 13.24
N LEU A 124 30.60 28.19 14.02
CA LEU A 124 30.26 28.76 15.32
C LEU A 124 31.43 28.66 16.31
N GLY A 125 32.10 27.51 16.35
CA GLY A 125 33.30 27.33 17.18
C GLY A 125 34.42 28.30 16.80
N THR A 126 34.68 28.47 15.50
CA THR A 126 35.70 29.42 14.99
C THR A 126 35.32 30.86 15.33
N MET A 127 34.03 31.21 15.21
CA MET A 127 33.53 32.54 15.55
C MET A 127 33.74 32.85 17.03
N PHE A 128 33.37 31.94 17.94
CA PHE A 128 33.55 32.15 19.37
C PHE A 128 35.02 32.20 19.81
N GLN A 129 35.88 31.36 19.23
CA GLN A 129 37.34 31.46 19.45
C GLN A 129 37.89 32.82 19.02
N SER A 130 37.40 33.37 17.90
CA SER A 130 37.84 34.68 17.40
C SER A 130 37.33 35.86 18.25
N LEU A 131 36.25 35.66 19.01
CA LEU A 131 35.70 36.66 19.93
C LEU A 131 36.28 36.53 21.35
N GLU A 132 37.05 35.48 21.63
CA GLU A 132 37.65 35.21 22.94
C GLU A 132 38.66 36.34 23.29
N GLY A 133 38.41 37.03 24.41
CA GLY A 133 39.24 38.15 24.87
C GLY A 133 38.90 39.52 24.27
N GLY A 134 37.92 39.61 23.36
CA GLY A 134 37.44 40.87 22.78
C GLY A 134 36.26 41.50 23.54
N ILE A 135 35.85 42.72 23.14
CA ILE A 135 34.69 43.46 23.68
C ILE A 135 33.32 42.78 23.45
N HIS A 136 33.30 41.67 22.72
CA HIS A 136 32.13 40.87 22.36
C HIS A 136 32.15 39.47 23.00
N ALA A 137 32.87 39.31 24.13
CA ALA A 137 32.80 38.10 24.95
C ALA A 137 31.35 37.84 25.40
N ILE A 138 31.00 36.55 25.54
CA ILE A 138 29.65 36.11 25.88
C ILE A 138 29.23 36.73 27.20
N LYS A 139 28.07 37.38 27.15
CA LYS A 139 27.51 38.08 28.29
C LYS A 139 26.79 37.11 29.19
N LYS A 140 26.75 37.48 30.47
CA LYS A 140 26.03 36.73 31.48
C LYS A 140 24.55 36.51 31.10
N GLU A 141 23.90 37.52 30.54
CA GLU A 141 22.50 37.47 30.11
C GLU A 141 22.27 36.39 29.04
N GLU A 142 23.25 36.19 28.15
CA GLU A 142 23.20 35.17 27.10
C GLU A 142 23.35 33.77 27.71
N ILE A 143 24.23 33.58 28.70
CA ILE A 143 24.37 32.32 29.44
C ILE A 143 23.06 31.97 30.16
N LEU A 144 22.43 32.96 30.83
CA LEU A 144 21.15 32.77 31.52
C LEU A 144 20.02 32.38 30.56
N ASP A 145 19.94 32.99 29.39
CA ASP A 145 18.95 32.66 28.36
C ASP A 145 19.16 31.24 27.82
N VAL A 146 20.41 30.87 27.51
CA VAL A 146 20.74 29.52 27.01
C VAL A 146 20.41 28.45 28.05
N LEU A 147 20.78 28.65 29.32
CA LEU A 147 20.46 27.70 30.40
C LEU A 147 18.95 27.53 30.59
N SER A 148 18.19 28.64 30.57
CA SER A 148 16.73 28.61 30.64
C SER A 148 16.10 27.81 29.50
N LYS A 149 16.60 28.00 28.27
CA LYS A 149 16.16 27.22 27.10
C LYS A 149 16.58 25.75 27.20
N ALA A 150 17.77 25.47 27.71
CA ALA A 150 18.28 24.12 27.89
C ALA A 150 17.41 23.32 28.88
N VAL A 151 17.05 23.88 30.02
CA VAL A 151 16.15 23.24 30.99
C VAL A 151 14.84 22.80 30.33
N LYS A 152 14.17 23.72 29.61
CA LYS A 152 12.92 23.42 28.89
C LYS A 152 13.10 22.32 27.85
N ALA A 153 14.20 22.35 27.11
CA ALA A 153 14.50 21.36 26.08
C ALA A 153 14.73 19.96 26.68
N HIS A 154 15.43 19.85 27.81
CA HIS A 154 15.69 18.57 28.48
C HIS A 154 14.44 17.97 29.14
N MET A 155 13.52 18.81 29.67
CA MET A 155 12.22 18.35 30.12
C MET A 155 11.41 17.72 28.98
N LYS A 156 11.33 18.42 27.84
CA LYS A 156 10.64 17.91 26.64
C LYS A 156 11.30 16.65 26.08
N TRP A 157 12.63 16.56 26.14
CA TRP A 157 13.36 15.36 25.73
C TRP A 157 12.91 14.12 26.51
N ILE A 158 12.73 14.25 27.83
CA ILE A 158 12.21 13.16 28.67
C ILE A 158 10.77 12.81 28.34
N GLU A 159 9.90 13.80 28.08
CA GLU A 159 8.52 13.53 27.65
C GLU A 159 8.47 12.67 26.39
N VAL A 160 9.30 12.98 25.39
CA VAL A 160 9.40 12.18 24.16
C VAL A 160 9.92 10.78 24.44
N LEU A 161 10.93 10.64 25.30
CA LEU A 161 11.45 9.32 25.67
C LEU A 161 10.39 8.46 26.38
N LYS A 162 9.62 9.05 27.31
CA LYS A 162 8.53 8.36 28.02
C LYS A 162 7.48 7.83 27.05
N VAL A 163 6.98 8.68 26.16
CA VAL A 163 6.02 8.29 25.11
C VAL A 163 6.60 7.17 24.24
N SER A 164 7.89 7.26 23.89
CA SER A 164 8.56 6.25 23.08
C SER A 164 8.59 4.87 23.74
N VAL A 165 8.85 4.84 25.06
CA VAL A 165 8.89 3.62 25.86
C VAL A 165 7.49 3.06 26.11
N ASP A 166 6.52 3.91 26.41
CA ASP A 166 5.13 3.51 26.69
C ASP A 166 4.50 2.82 25.49
N GLU A 167 4.62 3.45 24.32
CA GLU A 167 4.09 2.97 23.04
C GLU A 167 4.99 1.91 22.39
N MET A 168 6.19 1.67 22.92
CA MET A 168 7.21 0.82 22.30
C MET A 168 7.49 1.22 20.84
N ARG A 169 7.53 2.53 20.60
CA ARG A 169 7.71 3.15 19.28
C ARG A 169 8.78 4.23 19.36
N ILE A 170 9.70 4.23 18.40
CA ILE A 170 10.77 5.23 18.36
C ILE A 170 10.24 6.52 17.75
N TYR A 171 10.26 7.60 18.55
CA TYR A 171 10.04 8.96 18.06
C TYR A 171 11.38 9.68 17.84
N PRO A 172 11.42 10.74 17.01
CA PRO A 172 12.63 11.53 16.80
C PRO A 172 13.19 12.07 18.12
N LEU A 173 14.40 11.63 18.48
CA LEU A 173 15.09 12.00 19.72
C LEU A 173 16.58 12.15 19.45
N GLN A 174 17.15 13.32 19.77
CA GLN A 174 18.60 13.56 19.61
C GLN A 174 19.36 12.96 20.78
N THR A 175 20.17 11.94 20.53
CA THR A 175 20.97 11.24 21.54
C THR A 175 22.44 11.61 21.49
N ASN A 176 22.90 12.34 20.48
CA ASN A 176 24.27 12.85 20.45
C ASN A 176 24.36 14.11 21.34
N PRO A 177 25.14 14.10 22.43
CA PRO A 177 25.24 15.22 23.36
C PRO A 177 25.88 16.47 22.74
N ARG A 178 26.59 16.36 21.62
CA ARG A 178 27.17 17.52 20.94
C ARG A 178 26.20 18.21 20.00
N LYS A 179 25.11 17.55 19.61
CA LYS A 179 24.17 18.02 18.58
C LYS A 179 22.88 18.62 19.11
N CYS A 180 22.67 18.64 20.42
CA CYS A 180 21.58 19.42 21.00
C CYS A 180 21.99 20.91 21.06
N ALA A 181 21.02 21.82 21.07
CA ALA A 181 21.30 23.26 21.08
C ALA A 181 22.20 23.69 22.25
N PHE A 182 22.01 23.10 23.43
CA PHE A 182 22.89 23.31 24.58
C PHE A 182 24.28 22.72 24.35
N GLY A 183 24.38 21.54 23.74
CA GLY A 183 25.65 20.90 23.38
C GLY A 183 26.50 21.76 22.46
N TYR A 184 25.90 22.42 21.46
CA TYR A 184 26.62 23.39 20.62
C TYR A 184 27.19 24.54 21.43
N PHE A 185 26.37 25.13 22.29
CA PHE A 185 26.82 26.22 23.14
C PHE A 185 27.94 25.76 24.08
N TYR A 186 27.72 24.68 24.84
CA TYR A 186 28.67 24.15 25.82
C TYR A 186 30.06 23.89 25.25
N ASN A 187 30.13 23.33 24.03
CA ASN A 187 31.40 23.00 23.39
C ASN A 187 32.06 24.20 22.69
N ALA A 188 31.31 25.22 22.32
CA ALA A 188 31.83 26.37 21.58
C ALA A 188 32.37 27.48 22.51
N ILE A 189 31.97 27.48 23.78
CA ILE A 189 32.25 28.58 24.69
C ILE A 189 33.17 28.16 25.85
N ARG A 190 33.90 29.13 26.39
CA ARG A 190 34.67 28.98 27.62
C ARG A 190 34.09 29.85 28.71
N ILE A 191 33.78 29.24 29.85
CA ILE A 191 33.27 29.92 31.03
C ILE A 191 34.45 30.35 31.89
N ASN A 192 34.55 31.66 32.16
CA ASN A 192 35.61 32.27 32.96
C ASN A 192 35.13 32.78 34.33
N TYR A 193 33.92 32.38 34.76
CA TYR A 193 33.37 32.72 36.07
C TYR A 193 33.80 31.67 37.09
N ALA A 194 34.69 32.04 38.01
CA ALA A 194 35.26 31.14 39.01
C ALA A 194 34.18 30.51 39.92
N GLU A 195 33.08 31.21 40.15
CA GLU A 195 31.99 30.84 41.04
C GLU A 195 31.13 29.68 40.51
N ILE A 196 31.18 29.40 39.21
CA ILE A 196 30.33 28.39 38.52
C ILE A 196 31.14 27.37 37.72
N ILE A 197 32.47 27.49 37.66
CA ILE A 197 33.30 26.69 36.75
C ILE A 197 33.24 25.18 37.06
N GLU A 198 33.13 24.81 38.34
CA GLU A 198 33.04 23.42 38.76
C GLU A 198 31.65 22.84 38.48
N GLU A 199 30.57 23.57 38.78
CA GLU A 199 29.22 23.14 38.38
C GLU A 199 29.06 23.05 36.87
N TRP A 200 29.69 23.96 36.11
CA TRP A 200 29.68 23.92 34.66
C TRP A 200 30.34 22.64 34.10
N LYS A 201 31.44 22.18 34.70
CA LYS A 201 32.06 20.89 34.34
C LYS A 201 31.13 19.72 34.66
N GLN A 202 30.53 19.71 35.84
CA GLN A 202 29.59 18.66 36.25
C GLN A 202 28.38 18.56 35.31
N VAL A 203 27.83 19.70 34.88
CA VAL A 203 26.76 19.74 33.86
C VAL A 203 27.20 18.99 32.60
N GLY A 204 28.42 19.20 32.11
CA GLY A 204 28.93 18.52 30.92
C GLY A 204 29.02 17.00 31.07
N GLU A 205 29.50 16.52 32.22
CA GLU A 205 29.62 15.09 32.51
C GLU A 205 28.25 14.40 32.58
N ILE A 206 27.30 14.99 33.32
CA ILE A 206 25.94 14.46 33.47
C ILE A 206 25.20 14.54 32.14
N HIS A 207 25.35 15.63 31.39
CA HIS A 207 24.76 15.81 30.06
C HIS A 207 25.18 14.72 29.08
N HIS A 208 26.46 14.36 29.07
CA HIS A 208 26.95 13.28 28.23
C HIS A 208 26.32 11.94 28.61
N ARG A 209 26.26 11.63 29.91
CA ARG A 209 25.62 10.40 30.41
C ARG A 209 24.13 10.35 30.09
N PHE A 210 23.42 11.46 30.29
CA PHE A 210 21.99 11.61 30.00
C PHE A 210 21.67 11.24 28.55
N HIS A 211 22.41 11.81 27.61
CA HIS A 211 22.22 11.56 26.18
C HIS A 211 22.55 10.12 25.77
N LEU A 212 23.60 9.51 26.34
CA LEU A 212 23.96 8.10 26.10
C LEU A 212 22.89 7.11 26.58
N ILE A 213 22.12 7.45 27.62
CA ILE A 213 20.98 6.60 28.03
C ILE A 213 19.91 6.58 26.94
N GLY A 214 19.73 7.69 26.21
CA GLY A 214 18.83 7.75 25.07
C GLY A 214 19.14 6.69 24.02
N ASP A 215 20.42 6.51 23.67
CA ASP A 215 20.85 5.47 22.71
C ASP A 215 20.48 4.07 23.20
N LYS A 216 20.78 3.78 24.48
CA LYS A 216 20.45 2.49 25.10
C LYS A 216 18.95 2.24 25.15
N ALA A 217 18.16 3.27 25.47
CA ALA A 217 16.71 3.14 25.56
C ALA A 217 16.08 2.89 24.18
N ILE A 218 16.56 3.60 23.15
CA ILE A 218 16.15 3.35 21.76
C ILE A 218 16.50 1.93 21.33
N GLU A 219 17.68 1.44 21.68
CA GLU A 219 18.08 0.05 21.40
C GLU A 219 17.19 -0.98 22.12
N ALA A 220 16.88 -0.75 23.39
CA ALA A 220 15.95 -1.61 24.14
C ALA A 220 14.54 -1.62 23.52
N ILE A 221 14.05 -0.48 23.02
CA ILE A 221 12.76 -0.41 22.28
C ILE A 221 12.83 -1.24 21.00
N LYS A 222 13.91 -1.11 20.20
CA LYS A 222 14.11 -1.90 18.97
C LYS A 222 14.12 -3.40 19.24
N ASN A 223 14.69 -3.81 20.36
CA ASN A 223 14.78 -5.21 20.77
C ASN A 223 13.53 -5.71 21.51
N HIS A 224 12.46 -4.90 21.57
CA HIS A 224 11.20 -5.20 22.28
C HIS A 224 11.37 -5.49 23.78
N GLN A 225 12.42 -4.95 24.41
CA GLN A 225 12.76 -5.15 25.81
C GLN A 225 12.13 -4.05 26.69
N LYS A 226 10.79 -4.10 26.86
CA LYS A 226 10.04 -3.04 27.56
C LYS A 226 10.52 -2.78 28.99
N GLY A 227 10.85 -3.81 29.76
CA GLY A 227 11.36 -3.66 31.13
C GLY A 227 12.67 -2.86 31.18
N GLN A 228 13.63 -3.23 30.35
CA GLN A 228 14.92 -2.52 30.24
C GLN A 228 14.73 -1.08 29.73
N ALA A 229 13.85 -0.87 28.75
CA ALA A 229 13.55 0.46 28.23
C ALA A 229 12.96 1.37 29.32
N LEU A 230 12.09 0.83 30.20
CA LEU A 230 11.52 1.55 31.33
C LEU A 230 12.58 1.90 32.38
N ASP A 231 13.46 0.96 32.74
CA ASP A 231 14.54 1.20 33.70
C ASP A 231 15.48 2.31 33.20
N LEU A 232 15.86 2.27 31.93
CA LEU A 232 16.67 3.31 31.28
C LEU A 232 15.94 4.66 31.24
N CYS A 233 14.63 4.68 30.99
CA CYS A 233 13.84 5.90 31.02
C CYS A 233 13.83 6.55 32.42
N ASN A 234 13.69 5.74 33.47
CA ASN A 234 13.75 6.21 34.86
C ASN A 234 15.15 6.74 35.24
N GLU A 235 16.21 6.08 34.75
CA GLU A 235 17.58 6.56 34.92
C GLU A 235 17.79 7.90 34.21
N ALA A 236 17.33 8.03 32.96
CA ALA A 236 17.37 9.29 32.22
C ALA A 236 16.60 10.41 32.94
N GLU A 237 15.43 10.11 33.52
CA GLU A 237 14.66 11.09 34.29
C GLU A 237 15.43 11.57 35.53
N THR A 238 16.12 10.66 36.23
CA THR A 238 16.98 11.01 37.37
C THR A 238 18.11 11.95 36.94
N LEU A 239 18.83 11.62 35.87
CA LEU A 239 19.90 12.46 35.34
C LEU A 239 19.37 13.82 34.83
N SER A 240 18.17 13.84 34.24
CA SER A 240 17.51 15.09 33.80
C SER A 240 17.22 16.02 34.98
N LYS A 241 16.76 15.47 36.11
CA LYS A 241 16.54 16.27 37.33
C LYS A 241 17.86 16.81 37.89
N GLU A 242 18.92 16.00 37.86
CA GLU A 242 20.24 16.40 38.32
C GLU A 242 20.83 17.54 37.48
N ILE A 243 20.80 17.41 36.14
CA ILE A 243 21.32 18.45 35.24
C ILE A 243 20.51 19.75 35.36
N ILE A 244 19.17 19.66 35.45
CA ILE A 244 18.31 20.84 35.61
C ILE A 244 18.65 21.56 36.93
N HIS A 245 18.81 20.82 38.02
CA HIS A 245 19.17 21.40 39.31
C HIS A 245 20.53 22.13 39.25
N LEU A 246 21.54 21.55 38.60
CA LEU A 246 22.83 22.21 38.40
C LEU A 246 22.70 23.47 37.54
N MET A 247 21.94 23.42 36.44
CA MET A 247 21.69 24.57 35.58
C MET A 247 21.00 25.72 36.35
N GLU A 248 19.99 25.40 37.17
CA GLU A 248 19.30 26.38 38.02
C GLU A 248 20.21 26.99 39.08
N ASN A 249 21.09 26.19 39.70
CA ASN A 249 22.09 26.67 40.64
C ASN A 249 23.09 27.64 39.98
N ILE A 250 23.58 27.31 38.79
CA ILE A 250 24.44 28.19 37.99
C ILE A 250 23.70 29.50 37.68
N MET A 251 22.45 29.44 37.23
CA MET A 251 21.64 30.62 36.95
C MET A 251 21.45 31.50 38.20
N SER A 252 21.23 30.90 39.37
CA SER A 252 21.09 31.61 40.64
C SER A 252 22.38 32.34 41.03
N LYS A 253 23.53 31.65 40.94
CA LYS A 253 24.85 32.22 41.20
C LYS A 253 25.14 33.40 40.28
N LEU A 254 24.93 33.25 38.97
CA LEU A 254 25.13 34.32 38.00
C LEU A 254 24.26 35.55 38.30
N LYS A 255 22.98 35.35 38.65
CA LYS A 255 22.09 36.47 39.04
C LYS A 255 22.55 37.18 40.31
N SER A 256 23.19 36.46 41.24
CA SER A 256 23.69 37.04 42.49
C SER A 256 24.94 37.90 42.34
N LEU A 257 25.71 37.73 41.26
CA LEU A 257 26.91 38.53 40.97
C LEU A 257 26.60 40.02 40.77
N ASP A 258 25.38 40.38 40.37
CA ASP A 258 24.95 41.79 40.24
C ASP A 258 24.69 42.48 41.58
N LYS A 259 24.53 41.73 42.67
CA LYS A 259 24.20 42.30 43.99
C LYS A 259 25.42 42.67 44.83
N LEU A 260 26.62 42.36 44.33
CA LEU A 260 27.90 42.57 45.00
C LEU A 260 28.80 43.59 44.30
N GLY A 261 28.31 44.23 43.22
CA GLY A 261 28.97 45.29 42.46
C GLY A 261 28.21 46.60 42.50
#